data_AF-A0A6L7U6J2-F1
#
_entry.id   AF-A0A6L7U6J2-F1
#
_cell.length_a   1.000
_cell.length_b   1.000
_cell.length_c   1.000
_cell.angle_alpha   90.00
_cell.angle_beta   90.00
_cell.angle_gamma   90.00
#
_symmetry.space_group_name_H-M   'P 1'
#
loop_
_entity.id
_entity.type
_entity.pdbx_description
1 polymer ?
#
loop_
_entity_poly.entity_id
_entity_poly.type
_entity_poly.pdbx_seq_one_letter_code
_entity_poly.pdbx_strand_id
1 'polypeptide(L)'
;MPQFDEALTLVRDRITGLFGMGCSFERLMQVALIRATCIERVRLRREWPDRDGPDTGIALMAEEREGNPCAIQCKFFEPHRPILNGPLTRFGRGQCQLSTSRA
;
A
#
# COMPACT_ATOMS: atom_id res chain seq x y z
N MET A 1 -2.70 -2.23 14.89
CA MET A 1 -2.65 -3.69 14.67
C MET A 1 -1.23 -4.16 15.01
N PRO A 2 -0.99 -4.82 16.16
CA PRO A 2 0.37 -5.14 16.62
C PRO A 2 1.19 -5.97 15.62
N GLN A 3 0.54 -6.95 14.98
CA GLN A 3 1.18 -7.80 13.95
C GLN A 3 1.64 -7.01 12.71
N PHE A 4 0.94 -5.92 12.37
CA PHE A 4 1.30 -5.06 11.24
C PHE A 4 2.53 -4.22 11.57
N ASP A 5 2.60 -3.68 12.80
CA ASP A 5 3.76 -2.91 13.27
C ASP A 5 5.03 -3.79 13.31
N GLU A 6 4.90 -5.03 13.78
CA GLU A 6 6.02 -5.99 13.79
C GLU A 6 6.51 -6.34 12.37
N ALA A 7 5.58 -6.59 11.45
CA ALA A 7 5.93 -6.85 10.06
C ALA A 7 6.59 -5.63 9.38
N LEU A 8 6.18 -4.40 9.72
CA LEU A 8 6.86 -3.19 9.26
C LEU A 8 8.29 -3.09 9.79
N THR A 9 8.53 -3.44 11.05
CA THR A 9 9.88 -3.49 11.63
C THR A 9 10.74 -4.51 10.89
N LEU A 10 10.21 -5.72 10.65
CA LEU A 10 10.92 -6.75 9.88
C LEU A 10 11.30 -6.29 8.47
N VAL A 11 10.41 -5.57 7.77
CA VAL A 11 10.72 -5.01 6.45
C VAL A 11 11.89 -4.03 6.52
N ARG A 12 11.95 -3.17 7.54
CA ARG A 12 13.05 -2.21 7.72
C ARG A 12 14.37 -2.89 8.06
N ASP A 13 14.33 -3.90 8.91
CA ASP A 13 15.55 -4.51 9.45
C ASP A 13 16.18 -5.53 8.51
N ARG A 14 15.38 -6.17 7.65
CA ARG A 14 15.82 -7.33 6.83
C ARG A 14 15.90 -7.05 5.34
N ILE A 15 15.15 -6.07 4.82
CA ILE A 15 15.13 -5.80 3.37
C ILE A 15 16.03 -4.62 3.05
N THR A 16 17.05 -4.88 2.25
CA THR A 16 17.98 -3.84 1.78
C THR A 16 17.46 -3.20 0.49
N GLY A 17 17.56 -1.87 0.42
CA GLY A 17 17.23 -1.08 -0.77
C GLY A 17 15.77 -0.60 -0.82
N LEU A 18 15.58 0.62 -1.30
CA LEU A 18 14.28 1.32 -1.32
C LEU A 18 13.23 0.57 -2.17
N PHE A 19 13.65 -0.03 -3.28
CA PHE A 19 12.76 -0.80 -4.15
C PHE A 19 12.21 -2.06 -3.47
N GLY A 20 13.08 -2.83 -2.82
CA GLY A 20 12.69 -4.03 -2.08
C GLY A 20 11.75 -3.71 -0.92
N MET A 21 12.09 -2.69 -0.13
CA MET A 21 11.25 -2.22 0.97
C MET A 21 9.86 -1.76 0.48
N GLY A 22 9.82 -1.01 -0.63
CA GLY A 22 8.57 -0.60 -1.27
C GLY A 22 7.72 -1.80 -1.69
N CYS A 23 8.31 -2.76 -2.42
CA CYS A 23 7.61 -3.96 -2.88
C CYS A 23 7.06 -4.83 -1.73
N SER A 24 7.80 -4.94 -0.62
CA SER A 24 7.34 -5.62 0.59
C SER A 24 6.21 -4.88 1.28
N PHE A 25 6.29 -3.54 1.34
CA PHE A 25 5.23 -2.72 1.90
C PHE A 25 3.93 -2.81 1.09
N GLU A 26 4.00 -2.78 -0.25
CA GLU A 26 2.82 -3.01 -1.11
C GLU A 26 2.13 -4.35 -0.81
N ARG A 27 2.92 -5.42 -0.63
CA ARG A 27 2.37 -6.75 -0.34
C ARG A 27 1.74 -6.81 1.05
N LEU A 28 2.36 -6.17 2.04
CA LEU A 28 1.81 -6.03 3.39
C LEU A 28 0.46 -5.30 3.36
N MET A 29 0.35 -4.22 2.57
CA MET A 29 -0.90 -3.50 2.38
C MET A 29 -1.98 -4.34 1.70
N GLN A 30 -1.62 -5.14 0.69
CA GLN A 30 -2.57 -6.07 0.05
C GLN A 30 -3.18 -7.04 1.07
N VAL A 31 -2.35 -7.62 1.94
CA VAL A 31 -2.80 -8.54 3.00
C VAL A 31 -3.64 -7.83 4.06
N ALA A 32 -3.34 -6.57 4.38
CA ALA A 32 -4.14 -5.79 5.31
C ALA A 32 -5.52 -5.46 4.72
N LEU A 33 -5.57 -5.04 3.45
CA LEU A 33 -6.80 -4.63 2.76
C LEU A 33 -7.73 -5.82 2.49
N ILE A 34 -7.19 -7.00 2.11
CA ILE A 34 -8.04 -8.19 1.88
C ILE A 34 -8.68 -8.71 3.17
N ARG A 35 -8.16 -8.31 4.35
CA ARG A 35 -8.75 -8.61 5.66
C ARG A 35 -9.82 -7.60 6.07
N ALA A 36 -9.96 -6.47 5.36
CA ALA A 36 -10.98 -5.49 5.66
C ALA A 36 -12.35 -5.97 5.15
N THR A 37 -13.39 -5.80 5.96
CA THR A 37 -14.74 -6.30 5.66
C THR A 37 -15.43 -5.60 4.49
N CYS A 38 -14.99 -4.38 4.14
CA CYS A 38 -15.53 -3.58 3.04
C CYS A 38 -14.88 -3.89 1.68
N ILE A 39 -13.83 -4.70 1.64
CA ILE A 39 -13.08 -4.99 0.41
C ILE A 39 -13.43 -6.39 -0.09
N GLU A 40 -13.74 -6.49 -1.37
CA GLU A 40 -14.00 -7.76 -2.06
C GLU A 40 -12.71 -8.33 -2.66
N ARG A 41 -11.92 -7.48 -3.32
CA ARG A 41 -10.69 -7.90 -4.00
C ARG A 41 -9.59 -6.86 -3.91
N VAL A 42 -8.34 -7.31 -3.85
CA VAL A 42 -7.17 -6.44 -3.94
C VAL A 42 -6.12 -7.06 -4.85
N ARG A 43 -5.65 -6.30 -5.84
CA ARG A 43 -4.56 -6.71 -6.75
C ARG A 43 -3.45 -5.68 -6.75
N LEU A 44 -2.21 -6.15 -6.75
CA LEU A 44 -1.07 -5.28 -7.01
C LEU A 44 -1.06 -4.88 -8.48
N ARG A 45 -0.66 -3.65 -8.79
CA ARG A 45 -0.55 -3.18 -10.18
C ARG A 45 0.39 -4.08 -11.01
N ARG A 46 1.45 -4.60 -10.39
CA ARG A 46 2.40 -5.53 -11.04
C ARG A 46 1.81 -6.89 -11.38
N GLU A 47 0.65 -7.25 -10.82
CA GLU A 47 -0.07 -8.50 -11.07
C GLU A 47 -1.15 -8.34 -12.15
N TRP A 48 -1.28 -7.16 -12.78
CA TRP A 48 -2.28 -6.95 -13.83
C TRP A 48 -1.81 -7.58 -15.15
N PRO A 49 -2.64 -8.42 -15.80
CA PRO A 49 -2.28 -9.08 -17.04
C PRO A 49 -2.02 -8.08 -18.17
N ASP A 50 -2.77 -6.98 -18.20
CA ASP A 50 -2.73 -5.97 -19.25
C ASP A 50 -2.07 -4.67 -18.75
N ARG A 51 -0.96 -4.79 -18.02
CA ARG A 51 -0.23 -3.62 -17.49
C ARG A 51 0.49 -2.88 -18.63
N ASP A 52 -0.26 -2.13 -19.43
CA ASP A 52 0.29 -1.22 -20.43
C ASP A 52 0.44 0.20 -19.85
N GLY A 53 1.49 0.89 -20.30
CA GLY A 53 1.74 2.30 -20.02
C GLY A 53 2.74 2.61 -18.89
N PRO A 54 3.05 3.91 -18.72
CA PRO A 54 4.06 4.40 -17.78
C PRO A 54 3.69 4.11 -16.32
N ASP A 55 4.64 4.30 -15.40
CA ASP A 55 4.32 4.23 -13.98
C ASP A 55 3.36 5.34 -13.58
N THR A 56 2.15 4.96 -13.18
CA THR A 56 1.10 5.88 -12.73
C THR A 56 1.21 6.21 -11.24
N GLY A 57 2.14 5.56 -10.52
CA GLY A 57 2.25 5.65 -9.07
C GLY A 57 1.16 4.88 -8.32
N ILE A 58 0.30 4.12 -9.01
CA ILE A 58 -0.68 3.22 -8.40
C ILE A 58 0.03 1.93 -7.99
N ALA A 59 -0.04 1.60 -6.70
CA ALA A 59 0.53 0.39 -6.15
C ALA A 59 -0.48 -0.78 -6.15
N LEU A 60 -1.73 -0.50 -5.73
CA LEU A 60 -2.80 -1.49 -5.67
C LEU A 60 -4.09 -0.94 -6.29
N MET A 61 -4.94 -1.85 -6.74
CA MET A 61 -6.36 -1.57 -6.97
C MET A 61 -7.16 -2.47 -6.05
N ALA A 62 -8.04 -1.86 -5.27
CA ALA A 62 -9.01 -2.55 -4.44
C ALA A 62 -10.40 -2.37 -5.04
N GLU A 63 -11.22 -3.40 -4.92
CA GLU A 63 -12.64 -3.40 -5.27
C GLU A 63 -13.41 -3.50 -3.97
N GLU A 64 -14.21 -2.48 -3.67
CA GLU A 64 -15.11 -2.52 -2.52
C GLU A 64 -16.25 -3.50 -2.77
N ARG A 65 -16.82 -4.08 -1.71
CA ARG A 65 -18.01 -4.95 -1.83
C ARG A 65 -19.22 -4.26 -2.44
N GLU A 66 -19.25 -2.93 -2.40
CA GLU A 66 -20.26 -2.10 -3.04
C GLU A 66 -20.04 -1.97 -4.56
N GLY A 67 -18.99 -2.58 -5.11
CA GLY A 67 -18.65 -2.57 -6.54
C GLY A 67 -17.82 -1.37 -6.98
N ASN A 68 -17.38 -0.52 -6.05
CA ASN A 68 -16.59 0.67 -6.36
C ASN A 68 -15.08 0.34 -6.43
N PRO A 69 -14.40 0.62 -7.54
CA PRO A 69 -12.95 0.48 -7.63
C PRO A 69 -12.24 1.65 -6.93
N CYS A 70 -11.16 1.32 -6.24
CA CYS A 70 -10.30 2.27 -5.53
C CYS A 70 -8.85 2.07 -5.95
N ALA A 71 -8.24 3.11 -6.52
CA ALA A 71 -6.81 3.11 -6.81
C ALA A 71 -6.04 3.55 -5.57
N ILE A 72 -5.00 2.77 -5.23
CA ILE A 72 -4.26 2.91 -3.99
C ILE A 72 -2.79 3.14 -4.30
N GLN A 73 -2.27 4.25 -3.82
CA GLN A 73 -0.83 4.55 -3.83
C GLN A 73 -0.22 4.22 -2.47
N CYS A 74 0.89 3.48 -2.49
CA CYS A 74 1.70 3.19 -1.32
C CYS A 74 3.01 3.96 -1.36
N LYS A 75 3.34 4.68 -0.29
CA LYS A 75 4.68 5.24 -0.10
C LYS A 75 5.26 4.78 1.23
N PHE A 76 6.45 4.20 1.14
CA PHE A 76 7.23 3.77 2.28
C PHE A 76 8.29 4.83 2.58
N PHE A 77 8.09 5.59 3.66
CA PHE A 77 9.01 6.66 4.06
C PHE A 77 9.90 6.24 5.22
N GLU A 78 11.06 6.89 5.30
CA GLU A 78 11.88 6.87 6.51
C GLU A 78 11.13 7.49 7.69
N PRO A 79 11.32 6.99 8.93
CA PRO A 79 10.56 7.39 10.10
C PRO A 79 10.59 8.89 10.42
N HIS A 80 11.65 9.59 9.97
CA HIS A 80 11.90 11.00 10.28
C HIS A 80 11.51 11.95 9.15
N ARG A 81 11.03 11.44 8.00
CA ARG A 81 10.66 12.29 6.87
C ARG A 81 9.23 12.83 7.07
N PRO A 82 9.02 14.15 7.07
CA PRO A 82 7.68 14.71 7.15
C PRO A 82 6.85 14.30 5.92
N ILE A 83 5.62 13.81 6.16
CA ILE A 83 4.66 13.50 5.10
C ILE A 83 4.06 14.82 4.62
N LEU A 84 4.30 15.17 3.35
CA LEU A 84 3.73 16.38 2.72
C LEU A 84 2.28 16.12 2.27
N ASN A 85 1.43 17.13 2.48
CA ASN A 85 -0.04 17.12 2.45
C ASN A 85 -0.71 16.48 1.21
N GLY A 86 -1.80 15.73 1.45
CA GLY A 86 -2.76 15.18 0.48
C GLY A 86 -3.94 14.50 1.24
N PRO A 87 -4.94 13.89 0.57
CA PRO A 87 -5.87 12.97 1.24
C PRO A 87 -5.09 11.73 1.69
N LEU A 88 -4.79 11.67 2.99
CA LEU A 88 -3.82 10.74 3.58
C LEU A 88 -4.53 9.83 4.60
N THR A 89 -4.38 8.52 4.44
CA THR A 89 -4.71 7.56 5.50
C THR A 89 -3.42 6.93 6.02
N ARG A 90 -3.15 7.10 7.31
CA ARG A 90 -1.95 6.58 7.99
C ARG A 90 -2.21 5.18 8.55
N PHE A 91 -1.34 4.21 8.23
CA PHE A 91 -1.45 2.83 8.71
C PHE A 91 -0.28 2.44 9.64
N GLY A 92 -0.59 1.99 10.86
CA GLY A 92 0.40 1.52 11.84
C GLY A 92 1.19 2.62 12.56
N ARG A 93 2.20 2.27 13.35
CA ARG A 93 3.15 3.22 13.97
C ARG A 93 4.28 3.63 13.02
N GLY A 94 4.51 2.88 11.95
CA GLY A 94 5.39 3.29 10.85
C GLY A 94 4.76 4.40 10.00
N GLN A 95 5.58 5.33 9.52
CA GLN A 95 5.14 6.40 8.61
C GLN A 95 5.01 5.83 7.18
N CYS A 96 3.90 5.14 6.94
CA CYS A 96 3.55 4.65 5.62
C CYS A 96 2.27 5.35 5.15
N GLN A 97 2.26 5.80 3.89
CA GLN A 97 1.17 6.57 3.32
C GLN A 97 0.34 5.70 2.39
N LEU A 98 -0.98 5.74 2.63
CA LEU A 98 -2.00 5.32 1.69
C LEU A 98 -2.70 6.56 1.14
N SER A 99 -2.76 6.70 -0.18
CA SER A 99 -3.70 7.62 -0.83
C SER A 99 -4.66 6.81 -1.67
N THR A 100 -5.95 7.13 -1.57
CA THR A 100 -7.02 6.50 -2.32
C THR A 100 -7.64 7.52 -3.26
N SER A 101 -7.68 7.24 -4.55
CA SER A 101 -8.52 7.98 -5.49
C SER A 101 -9.65 7.07 -5.97
N ARG A 102 -10.89 7.57 -5.90
CA ARG A 102 -12.01 6.94 -6.61
C ARG A 102 -11.74 7.11 -8.11
N ALA A 103 -11.89 6.02 -8.85
CA ALA A 103 -11.86 6.07 -10.31
C ALA A 103 -13.15 6.70 -10.85
#